data_AF-A0A0Q7A3B6-F1
#
_entry.id   AF-A0A0Q7A3B6-F1
#
_cell.length_a   1.000
_cell.length_b   1.000
_cell.length_c   1.000
_cell.angle_alpha   90.00
_cell.angle_beta   90.00
_cell.angle_gamma   90.00
#
_symmetry.space_group_name_H-M   'P 1'
#
loop_
_entity.id
_entity.type
_entity.pdbx_description
1 polymer ?
#
loop_
_entity_poly.entity_id
_entity_poly.type
_entity_poly.pdbx_seq_one_letter_code
_entity_poly.pdbx_strand_id
1 'polypeptide(L)'
;MRHAIESRERKLDRFFARARSVEDGELQSDLARYGTVLVCGFVERCVEVIILERLSQKAHPRIIQFLKSHFKRGTNYDCEAICQLLVRFDQDWESQFRSIIDANDEWISSLTSAYAIRNAIAHGGDGNKGLAGVETFYGDSKKIIWSLVKSTEK
;
A
#
# COMPACT_ATOMS: atom_id res chain seq x y z
N MET A 1 13.45 -3.07 7.38
CA MET A 1 12.29 -3.27 6.48
C MET A 1 11.12 -3.77 7.27
N ARG A 2 11.19 -5.00 7.79
CA ARG A 2 10.12 -5.64 8.56
C ARG A 2 9.60 -4.78 9.72
N HIS A 3 10.47 -4.28 10.59
CA HIS A 3 10.06 -3.38 11.68
C HIS A 3 9.38 -2.09 11.20
N ALA A 4 9.77 -1.56 10.03
CA ALA A 4 9.20 -0.35 9.47
C ALA A 4 7.79 -0.60 8.89
N ILE A 5 7.53 -1.79 8.35
CA ILE A 5 6.20 -2.25 7.90
C ILE A 5 5.31 -2.50 9.13
N GLU A 6 5.76 -3.32 10.07
CA GLU A 6 5.03 -3.66 11.30
C GLU A 6 4.69 -2.41 12.13
N SER A 7 5.58 -1.42 12.17
CA SER A 7 5.29 -0.15 12.85
C SER A 7 4.17 0.63 12.18
N ARG A 8 3.98 0.52 10.87
CA ARG A 8 2.88 1.17 10.14
C ARG A 8 1.59 0.38 10.31
N GLU A 9 1.66 -0.94 10.25
CA GLU A 9 0.53 -1.83 10.56
C GLU A 9 -0.04 -1.51 11.96
N ARG A 10 0.82 -1.47 13.00
CA ARG A 10 0.41 -1.09 14.36
C ARG A 10 -0.25 0.29 14.47
N LYS A 11 0.05 1.23 13.56
CA LYS A 11 -0.61 2.55 13.55
C LYS A 11 -2.01 2.43 12.95
N LEU A 12 -2.16 1.70 11.85
CA LEU A 12 -3.46 1.44 11.21
C LEU A 12 -4.35 0.55 12.08
N ASP A 13 -3.81 -0.49 12.73
CA ASP A 13 -4.55 -1.35 13.65
C ASP A 13 -5.16 -0.54 14.80
N ARG A 14 -4.37 0.37 15.40
CA ARG A 14 -4.85 1.29 16.44
C ARG A 14 -5.87 2.28 15.92
N PHE A 15 -5.68 2.77 14.69
CA PHE A 15 -6.64 3.66 14.03
C PHE A 15 -7.99 2.97 13.86
N PHE A 16 -8.03 1.77 13.26
CA PHE A 16 -9.26 1.02 13.04
C PHE A 16 -9.91 0.58 14.35
N ALA A 17 -9.12 0.18 15.36
CA ALA A 17 -9.66 -0.11 16.69
C ALA A 17 -10.40 1.09 17.30
N ARG A 18 -9.83 2.29 17.17
CA ARG A 18 -10.49 3.54 17.61
C ARG A 18 -11.69 3.90 16.75
N ALA A 19 -11.62 3.68 15.44
CA ALA A 19 -12.74 4.00 14.55
C ALA A 19 -13.96 3.09 14.81
N ARG A 20 -13.74 1.82 15.14
CA ARG A 20 -14.82 0.89 15.52
C ARG A 20 -15.51 1.24 16.82
N SER A 21 -14.82 1.89 17.76
CA SER A 21 -15.42 2.29 19.04
C SER A 21 -16.26 3.57 18.94
N VAL A 22 -16.39 4.18 17.76
CA VAL A 22 -17.23 5.36 17.53
C VAL A 22 -18.66 4.91 17.22
N GLU A 23 -19.60 5.34 18.07
CA GLU A 23 -21.04 5.05 17.92
C GLU A 23 -21.74 6.01 16.93
N ASP A 24 -21.21 7.22 16.78
CA ASP A 24 -21.71 8.21 15.83
C ASP A 24 -21.45 7.76 14.39
N GLY A 25 -22.53 7.52 13.64
CA GLY A 25 -22.46 7.02 12.28
C GLY A 25 -21.83 8.00 11.28
N GLU A 26 -22.02 9.31 11.46
CA GLU A 26 -21.42 10.33 10.61
C GLU A 26 -19.91 10.38 10.86
N LEU A 27 -19.51 10.41 12.13
CA LEU A 27 -18.09 10.41 12.49
C LEU A 27 -17.40 9.11 12.06
N GLN A 28 -18.08 7.97 12.16
CA GLN A 28 -17.56 6.69 11.67
C GLN A 28 -17.37 6.71 10.13
N SER A 29 -18.29 7.36 9.42
CA SER A 29 -18.21 7.58 7.97
C SER A 29 -16.98 8.44 7.59
N ASP A 30 -16.77 9.55 8.31
CA ASP A 30 -15.60 10.42 8.12
C ASP A 30 -14.29 9.69 8.42
N LEU A 31 -14.27 8.86 9.46
CA LEU A 31 -13.14 8.02 9.78
C LEU A 31 -12.91 6.94 8.71
N ALA A 32 -13.94 6.41 8.06
CA ALA A 32 -13.76 5.49 6.94
C ALA A 32 -13.11 6.18 5.73
N ARG A 33 -13.52 7.42 5.40
CA ARG A 33 -12.87 8.25 4.38
C ARG A 33 -11.41 8.48 4.70
N TYR A 34 -11.10 8.92 5.92
CA TYR A 34 -9.72 9.12 6.35
C TYR A 34 -8.91 7.82 6.38
N GLY A 35 -9.51 6.73 6.84
CA GLY A 35 -8.91 5.39 6.83
C GLY A 35 -8.50 4.95 5.43
N THR A 36 -9.32 5.24 4.41
CA THR A 36 -8.97 4.94 3.02
C THR A 36 -7.70 5.67 2.57
N VAL A 37 -7.55 6.93 2.94
CA VAL A 37 -6.33 7.72 2.68
C VAL A 37 -5.12 7.08 3.38
N LEU A 38 -5.28 6.67 4.64
CA LEU A 38 -4.21 6.03 5.40
C LEU A 38 -3.79 4.67 4.84
N VAL A 39 -4.73 3.87 4.34
CA VAL A 39 -4.46 2.57 3.69
C VAL A 39 -3.66 2.77 2.40
N CYS A 40 -4.05 3.72 1.55
CA CYS A 40 -3.28 4.04 0.34
C CYS A 40 -1.86 4.51 0.69
N GLY A 41 -1.74 5.42 1.67
CA GLY A 41 -0.43 5.89 2.14
C GLY A 41 0.43 4.80 2.77
N PHE A 42 -0.18 3.77 3.38
CA PHE A 42 0.54 2.60 3.87
C PHE A 42 1.16 1.82 2.72
N VAL A 43 0.41 1.52 1.66
CA VAL A 43 0.92 0.81 0.49
C VAL A 43 2.08 1.57 -0.13
N GLU A 44 1.89 2.86 -0.40
CA GLU A 44 2.90 3.72 -1.02
C GLU A 44 4.23 3.72 -0.24
N ARG A 45 4.14 3.87 1.08
CA ARG A 45 5.34 3.92 1.93
C ARG A 45 5.98 2.55 2.13
N CYS A 46 5.20 1.48 2.12
CA CYS A 46 5.75 0.13 2.21
C CYS A 46 6.48 -0.26 0.92
N VAL A 47 5.93 0.05 -0.26
CA VAL A 47 6.61 -0.16 -1.55
C VAL A 47 7.95 0.57 -1.57
N GLU A 48 7.98 1.86 -1.23
CA GLU A 48 9.21 2.66 -1.13
C GLU A 48 10.24 2.02 -0.19
N VAL A 49 9.82 1.67 1.03
CA VAL A 49 10.72 1.09 2.05
C VAL A 49 11.29 -0.24 1.59
N ILE A 50 10.47 -1.11 1.01
CA ILE A 50 10.92 -2.44 0.55
C ILE A 50 11.98 -2.28 -0.53
N ILE A 51 11.67 -1.54 -1.60
CA ILE A 51 12.59 -1.38 -2.73
C ILE A 51 13.90 -0.69 -2.31
N LEU A 52 13.82 0.40 -1.54
CA LEU A 52 15.02 1.11 -1.10
C LEU A 52 15.90 0.23 -0.20
N GLU A 53 15.32 -0.54 0.71
CA GLU A 53 16.12 -1.40 1.58
C GLU A 53 16.78 -2.56 0.83
N ARG A 54 16.07 -3.23 -0.10
CA ARG A 54 16.64 -4.31 -0.92
C ARG A 54 17.84 -3.84 -1.74
N LEU A 55 17.78 -2.60 -2.24
CA LEU A 55 18.85 -2.03 -3.07
C LEU A 55 19.94 -1.34 -2.25
N SER A 56 19.65 -0.88 -1.03
CA SER A 56 20.58 -0.09 -0.19
C SER A 56 21.93 -0.76 0.07
N GLN A 57 21.97 -2.08 0.14
CA GLN A 57 23.19 -2.86 0.40
C GLN A 57 23.95 -3.22 -0.87
N LYS A 58 23.30 -3.18 -2.04
CA LYS A 58 23.85 -3.66 -3.31
C LYS A 58 24.21 -2.52 -4.28
N ALA A 59 23.52 -1.39 -4.21
CA ALA A 59 23.64 -0.31 -5.18
C ALA A 59 24.56 0.84 -4.74
N HIS A 60 25.18 1.50 -5.70
CA HIS A 60 26.01 2.69 -5.46
C HIS A 60 25.20 3.84 -4.82
N PRO A 61 25.74 4.63 -3.87
CA PRO A 61 25.00 5.68 -3.16
C PRO A 61 24.29 6.70 -4.06
N ARG A 62 24.87 7.03 -5.22
CA ARG A 62 24.23 7.92 -6.22
C ARG A 62 22.94 7.32 -6.80
N ILE A 63 22.89 6.00 -7.01
CA ILE A 63 21.68 5.29 -7.46
C ILE A 63 20.63 5.33 -6.35
N ILE A 64 21.02 5.08 -5.10
CA ILE A 64 20.09 5.19 -3.96
C ILE A 64 19.50 6.60 -3.84
N GLN A 65 20.31 7.65 -4.05
CA GLN A 65 19.83 9.03 -4.03
C GLN A 65 18.83 9.31 -5.17
N PHE A 66 19.09 8.79 -6.36
CA PHE A 66 18.16 8.86 -7.49
C PHE A 66 16.84 8.16 -7.14
N LEU A 67 16.88 6.95 -6.58
CA LEU A 67 15.68 6.20 -6.19
C LEU A 67 14.87 6.92 -5.11
N LYS A 68 15.52 7.47 -4.08
CA LYS A 68 14.84 8.31 -3.08
C LYS A 68 14.12 9.49 -3.73
N SER A 69 14.69 10.08 -4.78
CA SER A 69 14.02 11.17 -5.51
C SER A 69 12.82 10.69 -6.33
N HIS A 70 12.87 9.47 -6.86
CA HIS A 70 11.77 8.84 -7.58
C HIS A 70 10.54 8.66 -6.67
N PHE A 71 10.74 8.10 -5.47
CA PHE A 71 9.67 7.85 -4.50
C PHE A 71 9.10 9.12 -3.82
N LYS A 72 9.76 10.27 -3.94
CA LYS A 72 9.22 11.55 -3.43
C LYS A 72 7.97 12.01 -4.17
N ARG A 73 7.83 11.66 -5.45
CA ARG A 73 6.60 11.89 -6.21
C ARG A 73 5.66 10.74 -5.90
N GLY A 74 4.73 10.96 -4.97
CA GLY A 74 3.74 9.95 -4.59
C GLY A 74 3.06 9.38 -5.84
N THR A 75 3.07 8.06 -5.97
CA THR A 75 2.45 7.34 -7.09
C THR A 75 1.40 6.41 -6.51
N ASN A 76 0.26 6.27 -7.18
CA ASN A 76 -0.72 5.25 -6.84
C ASN A 76 -0.12 3.89 -7.24
N TYR A 77 0.53 3.21 -6.30
CA TYR A 77 1.08 1.88 -6.52
C TYR A 77 -0.04 0.85 -6.46
N ASP A 78 -0.83 0.75 -7.52
CA ASP A 78 -1.64 -0.45 -7.76
C ASP A 78 -0.74 -1.65 -8.10
N CYS A 79 -1.32 -2.85 -8.15
CA CYS A 79 -0.57 -4.08 -8.40
C CYS A 79 0.21 -4.06 -9.72
N GLU A 80 -0.36 -3.46 -10.77
CA GLU A 80 0.29 -3.38 -12.08
C GLU A 80 1.43 -2.36 -12.08
N ALA A 81 1.26 -1.21 -11.44
CA ALA A 81 2.30 -0.22 -11.23
C ALA A 81 3.46 -0.79 -10.39
N ILE A 82 3.17 -1.67 -9.41
CA ILE A 82 4.20 -2.40 -8.67
C ILE A 82 4.95 -3.35 -9.60
N CYS A 83 4.27 -4.15 -10.43
CA CYS A 83 4.94 -5.01 -11.41
C CYS A 83 5.85 -4.22 -12.37
N GLN A 84 5.33 -3.12 -12.93
CA GLN A 84 6.08 -2.23 -13.81
C GLN A 84 7.29 -1.59 -13.12
N LEU A 85 7.20 -1.35 -11.81
CA LEU A 85 8.35 -0.90 -11.03
C LEU A 85 9.36 -2.04 -10.84
N LEU A 86 8.91 -3.24 -10.49
CA LEU A 86 9.76 -4.39 -10.20
C LEU A 86 10.59 -4.82 -11.41
N VAL A 87 9.98 -4.92 -12.59
CA VAL A 87 10.68 -5.35 -13.82
C VAL A 87 11.85 -4.43 -14.19
N ARG A 88 11.83 -3.17 -13.74
CA ARG A 88 12.93 -2.22 -13.96
C ARG A 88 14.16 -2.52 -13.10
N PHE A 89 14.01 -3.32 -12.04
CA PHE A 89 15.09 -3.76 -11.16
C PHE A 89 15.47 -5.20 -11.43
N ASP A 90 14.49 -6.09 -11.49
CA ASP A 90 14.68 -7.52 -11.62
C ASP A 90 13.40 -8.18 -12.18
N GLN A 91 13.53 -8.91 -13.28
CA GLN A 91 12.42 -9.61 -13.92
C GLN A 91 11.87 -10.75 -13.06
N ASP A 92 12.72 -11.41 -12.26
CA ASP A 92 12.30 -12.49 -11.38
C ASP A 92 11.47 -11.97 -10.20
N TRP A 93 11.77 -10.77 -9.70
CA TRP A 93 10.95 -10.12 -8.67
C TRP A 93 9.54 -9.84 -9.18
N GLU A 94 9.43 -9.29 -10.39
CA GLU A 94 8.14 -9.04 -11.03
C GLU A 94 7.36 -10.33 -11.26
N SER A 95 8.00 -11.34 -11.86
CA SER A 95 7.35 -12.62 -12.18
C SER A 95 6.82 -13.32 -10.93
N GLN A 96 7.59 -13.31 -9.83
CA GLN A 96 7.17 -13.89 -8.56
C GLN A 96 6.02 -13.12 -7.92
N PHE A 97 6.07 -11.78 -7.94
CA PHE A 97 4.98 -10.95 -7.41
C PHE A 97 3.71 -11.13 -8.22
N ARG A 98 3.80 -11.09 -9.56
CA ARG A 98 2.67 -11.30 -10.47
C ARG A 98 2.02 -12.67 -10.27
N SER A 99 2.80 -13.73 -10.16
CA SER A 99 2.25 -15.07 -9.90
C SER A 99 1.44 -15.15 -8.61
N ILE A 100 1.77 -14.36 -7.58
CA ILE A 100 1.02 -14.36 -6.32
C ILE A 100 -0.26 -13.53 -6.46
N ILE A 101 -0.18 -12.33 -7.03
CA ILE A 101 -1.35 -11.43 -7.14
C ILE A 101 -2.40 -11.94 -8.13
N ASP A 102 -1.99 -12.55 -9.25
CA ASP A 102 -2.91 -13.13 -10.24
C ASP A 102 -3.68 -14.35 -9.69
N ALA A 103 -3.19 -14.97 -8.62
CA ALA A 103 -3.93 -16.00 -7.90
C ALA A 103 -4.93 -15.43 -6.87
N ASN A 104 -5.00 -14.10 -6.71
CA ASN A 104 -5.77 -13.40 -5.69
C ASN A 104 -6.42 -12.11 -6.25
N ASP A 105 -7.29 -12.25 -7.25
CA ASP A 105 -8.00 -11.14 -7.93
C ASP A 105 -8.69 -10.16 -6.98
N GLU A 106 -9.20 -10.68 -5.86
CA GLU A 106 -9.85 -9.89 -4.82
C GLU A 106 -8.92 -8.81 -4.23
N TRP A 107 -7.62 -9.08 -4.08
CA TRP A 107 -6.67 -8.12 -3.52
C TRP A 107 -6.40 -6.98 -4.51
N ILE A 108 -6.30 -7.33 -5.81
CA ILE A 108 -6.13 -6.36 -6.90
C ILE A 108 -7.34 -5.42 -6.95
N SER A 109 -8.55 -5.99 -6.91
CA SER A 109 -9.80 -5.21 -6.91
C SER A 109 -9.93 -4.32 -5.67
N SER A 110 -9.59 -4.85 -4.49
CA SER A 110 -9.58 -4.11 -3.22
C SER A 110 -8.66 -2.88 -3.28
N LEU A 111 -7.40 -3.06 -3.72
CA LEU A 111 -6.44 -1.96 -3.79
C LEU A 111 -6.82 -0.92 -4.85
N THR A 112 -7.28 -1.37 -6.02
CA THR A 112 -7.79 -0.50 -7.09
C THR A 112 -8.95 0.37 -6.59
N SER A 113 -9.89 -0.25 -5.88
CA SER A 113 -11.05 0.45 -5.29
C SER A 113 -10.61 1.46 -4.21
N ALA A 114 -9.65 1.10 -3.36
CA ALA A 114 -9.11 2.00 -2.34
C ALA A 114 -8.49 3.28 -2.96
N TYR A 115 -7.69 3.12 -4.03
CA TYR A 115 -7.14 4.28 -4.73
C TYR A 115 -8.21 5.12 -5.43
N ALA A 116 -9.21 4.50 -6.06
CA ALA A 116 -10.32 5.22 -6.68
C ALA A 116 -11.06 6.09 -5.66
N ILE A 117 -11.37 5.53 -4.49
CA ILE A 117 -12.02 6.27 -3.40
C ILE A 117 -11.11 7.38 -2.86
N ARG A 118 -9.82 7.11 -2.60
CA ARG A 118 -8.89 8.15 -2.15
C ARG A 118 -8.79 9.30 -3.15
N ASN A 119 -8.70 8.99 -4.44
CA ASN A 119 -8.62 10.01 -5.49
C ASN A 119 -9.90 10.85 -5.53
N ALA A 120 -11.08 10.21 -5.44
CA ALA A 120 -12.35 10.93 -5.35
C ALA A 120 -12.39 11.86 -4.13
N ILE A 121 -11.96 11.40 -2.95
CA ILE A 121 -11.85 12.23 -1.73
C ILE A 121 -10.91 13.42 -1.97
N ALA A 122 -9.74 13.19 -2.55
CA ALA A 122 -8.74 14.24 -2.82
C ALA A 122 -9.24 15.30 -3.80
N HIS A 123 -10.15 14.93 -4.71
CA HIS A 123 -10.81 15.85 -5.64
C HIS A 123 -12.11 16.46 -5.11
N GLY A 124 -12.45 16.24 -3.83
CA GLY A 124 -13.64 16.81 -3.19
C GLY A 124 -14.95 16.08 -3.49
N GLY A 125 -14.89 14.85 -4.02
CA GLY A 125 -16.05 14.01 -4.28
C GLY A 125 -16.52 13.18 -3.07
N ASP A 126 -17.63 12.48 -3.28
CA ASP A 126 -18.32 11.66 -2.26
C ASP A 126 -17.81 10.22 -2.18
N GLY A 127 -16.56 9.96 -2.59
CA GLY A 127 -15.95 8.64 -2.47
C GLY A 127 -16.02 8.13 -1.03
N ASN A 128 -16.80 7.08 -0.80
CA ASN A 128 -16.98 6.52 0.54
C ASN A 128 -17.22 5.01 0.50
N LYS A 129 -16.78 4.34 1.54
CA LYS A 129 -17.00 2.93 1.82
C LYS A 129 -17.17 2.80 3.32
N GLY A 130 -18.13 1.99 3.78
CA GLY A 130 -18.30 1.76 5.22
C GLY A 130 -17.00 1.27 5.87
N LEU A 131 -16.80 1.58 7.14
CA LEU A 131 -15.55 1.31 7.87
C LEU A 131 -15.06 -0.13 7.71
N ALA A 132 -15.98 -1.10 7.80
CA ALA A 132 -15.67 -2.53 7.61
C ALA A 132 -15.09 -2.83 6.22
N GLY A 133 -15.57 -2.16 5.15
CA GLY A 133 -15.02 -2.31 3.81
C GLY A 133 -13.63 -1.69 3.66
N VAL A 134 -13.37 -0.59 4.36
CA VAL A 134 -12.03 0.02 4.40
C VAL A 134 -11.06 -0.86 5.20
N GLU A 135 -11.52 -1.54 6.24
CA GLU A 135 -10.74 -2.56 6.94
C GLU A 135 -10.41 -3.76 6.05
N THR A 136 -11.34 -4.19 5.17
CA THR A 136 -11.04 -5.20 4.14
C THR A 136 -9.94 -4.71 3.20
N PHE A 137 -10.02 -3.47 2.69
CA PHE A 137 -8.94 -2.90 1.87
C PHE A 137 -7.60 -2.91 2.58
N TYR A 138 -7.56 -2.59 3.87
CA TYR A 138 -6.36 -2.68 4.69
C TYR A 138 -5.83 -4.11 4.81
N GLY A 139 -6.72 -5.07 5.11
CA GLY A 139 -6.38 -6.49 5.21
C GLY A 139 -5.73 -7.03 3.93
N ASP A 140 -6.32 -6.74 2.78
CA ASP A 140 -5.78 -7.16 1.48
C ASP A 140 -4.50 -6.41 1.12
N SER A 141 -4.42 -5.12 1.43
CA SER A 141 -3.19 -4.33 1.25
C SER A 141 -2.02 -4.90 2.05
N LYS A 142 -2.24 -5.41 3.26
CA LYS A 142 -1.18 -6.11 4.01
C LYS A 142 -0.69 -7.34 3.26
N LYS A 143 -1.61 -8.17 2.74
CA LYS A 143 -1.24 -9.38 1.99
C LYS A 143 -0.41 -9.03 0.75
N ILE A 144 -0.77 -7.98 0.01
CA ILE A 144 0.00 -7.45 -1.13
C ILE A 144 1.39 -6.99 -0.70
N ILE A 145 1.51 -6.25 0.41
CA ILE A 145 2.82 -5.80 0.90
C ILE A 145 3.72 -6.98 1.31
N TRP A 146 3.14 -8.00 1.95
CA TRP A 146 3.90 -9.18 2.34
C TRP A 146 4.26 -10.10 1.15
N SER A 147 3.43 -10.16 0.10
CA SER A 147 3.80 -10.83 -1.14
C SER A 147 4.96 -10.11 -1.83
N LEU A 148 4.96 -8.76 -1.84
CA LEU A 148 6.08 -7.97 -2.34
C LEU A 148 7.38 -8.20 -1.55
N VAL A 149 7.29 -8.29 -0.21
CA VAL A 149 8.46 -8.65 0.61
C VAL A 149 9.03 -9.99 0.17
N LYS A 150 8.18 -11.01 0.04
CA LYS A 150 8.54 -12.38 -0.33
C LYS A 150 9.18 -12.45 -1.72
N SER A 151 8.57 -11.81 -2.72
CA SER A 151 9.05 -11.84 -4.10
C SER A 151 10.40 -11.15 -4.30
N THR A 152 10.81 -10.31 -3.34
CA THR A 152 12.09 -9.57 -3.40
C THR A 152 13.15 -10.12 -2.43
N GLU A 153 12.97 -11.33 -1.87
CA GLU A 153 13.92 -11.91 -0.90
C GLU A 153 15.27 -12.35 -1.49
N LYS A 154 15.34 -12.57 -2.80
CA LYS A 154 16.55 -12.99 -3.53
C LYS A 154 17.31 -11.76 -4.05
#